data_AF-A0A315C1X7-F1
#
_entry.id   AF-A0A315C1X7-F1
#
_cell.length_a   1.000
_cell.length_b   1.000
_cell.length_c   1.000
_cell.angle_alpha   90.00
_cell.angle_beta   90.00
_cell.angle_gamma   90.00
#
_symmetry.space_group_name_H-M   'P 1'
#
loop_
_entity.id
_entity.type
_entity.pdbx_description
1 polymer ?
#
loop_
_entity_poly.entity_id
_entity_poly.type
_entity_poly.pdbx_seq_one_letter_code
_entity_poly.pdbx_strand_id
1 'polypeptide(L)'
;MLALLMVLLLWSGAAMEVSQTMLRRDKEAELLFIGNQYRLAITSFYLSMGRFPTTLEELLNSTPKADQPRRFLRRIYRDPMTGKADWGFVRNPSGGIQGIYSLSTLTPIKQSKFETIDSAFTGSLKYSDWKFVISGAPVITR
;
A
#
# COMPACT_ATOMS: atom_id res chain seq x y z
N MET A 1 3.93 -40.74 32.42
CA MET A 1 2.76 -40.24 31.64
C MET A 1 2.64 -38.71 31.70
N LEU A 2 2.72 -38.08 32.88
CA LEU A 2 2.69 -36.60 33.01
C LEU A 2 3.83 -35.86 32.28
N ALA A 3 5.05 -36.41 32.28
CA ALA A 3 6.18 -35.83 31.52
C ALA A 3 5.96 -35.86 30.00
N LEU A 4 5.23 -36.86 29.48
CA LEU A 4 4.92 -36.97 28.05
C LEU A 4 3.85 -35.94 27.63
N LEU A 5 2.88 -35.67 28.53
CA LEU A 5 1.86 -34.64 28.34
C LEU A 5 2.45 -33.22 28.39
N MET A 6 3.43 -32.97 29.27
CA MET A 6 4.12 -31.67 29.32
C MET A 6 4.96 -31.40 28.06
N VAL A 7 5.60 -32.42 27.49
CA VAL A 7 6.35 -32.27 26.23
C VAL A 7 5.41 -32.01 25.04
N LEU A 8 4.22 -32.65 25.00
CA LEU A 8 3.21 -32.38 23.97
C LEU A 8 2.60 -30.96 24.06
N LEU A 9 2.43 -30.43 25.27
CA LEU A 9 1.94 -29.06 25.48
C LEU A 9 2.96 -27.98 25.10
N LEU A 10 4.25 -28.28 25.12
CA LEU A 10 5.31 -27.36 24.68
C LEU A 10 5.42 -27.27 23.14
N TRP A 11 4.94 -28.27 22.41
CA TRP A 11 4.95 -28.28 20.93
C TRP A 11 3.80 -27.50 20.29
N SER A 12 2.68 -27.30 20.99
CA SER A 12 1.50 -26.63 20.45
C SER A 12 1.62 -25.09 20.40
N GLY A 13 2.61 -24.50 21.07
CA GLY A 13 2.83 -23.04 21.05
C GLY A 13 3.50 -22.51 19.77
N ALA A 14 4.38 -23.29 19.15
CA ALA A 14 5.18 -22.82 18.00
C ALA A 14 4.40 -22.76 16.67
N ALA A 15 3.31 -23.53 16.54
CA ALA A 15 2.52 -23.56 15.30
C ALA A 15 1.64 -22.31 15.12
N MET A 16 1.23 -21.65 16.21
CA MET A 16 0.28 -20.52 16.15
C MET A 16 0.96 -19.22 15.68
N GLU A 17 2.18 -18.92 16.14
CA GLU A 17 2.90 -17.68 15.81
C GLU A 17 3.40 -17.63 14.36
N VAL A 18 3.75 -18.78 13.79
CA VAL A 18 4.19 -18.91 12.39
C VAL A 18 3.07 -18.46 11.44
N SER A 19 1.81 -18.74 11.77
CA SER A 19 0.66 -18.40 10.93
C SER A 19 0.42 -16.89 10.81
N GLN A 20 0.48 -16.14 11.92
CA GLN A 20 0.21 -14.69 11.89
C GLN A 20 1.32 -13.90 11.19
N THR A 21 2.57 -14.34 11.35
CA THR A 21 3.71 -13.70 10.70
C THR A 21 3.67 -13.93 9.18
N MET A 22 3.30 -15.13 8.74
CA MET A 22 3.10 -15.42 7.31
C MET A 22 1.99 -14.56 6.71
N LEU A 23 0.81 -14.53 7.33
CA LEU A 23 -0.31 -13.70 6.84
C LEU A 23 0.04 -12.21 6.75
N ARG A 24 0.83 -11.70 7.68
CA ARG A 24 1.28 -10.30 7.65
C ARG A 24 2.27 -10.04 6.53
N ARG A 25 3.18 -10.98 6.22
CA ARG A 25 4.06 -10.87 5.05
C ARG A 25 3.27 -10.87 3.74
N ASP A 26 2.23 -11.70 3.63
CA ASP A 26 1.36 -11.72 2.45
C ASP A 26 0.63 -10.38 2.26
N LYS A 27 0.06 -9.83 3.35
CA LYS A 27 -0.56 -8.50 3.35
C LYS A 27 0.43 -7.38 2.99
N GLU A 28 1.67 -7.47 3.46
CA GLU A 28 2.71 -6.51 3.13
C GLU A 28 3.11 -6.57 1.64
N ALA A 29 3.25 -7.78 1.09
CA ALA A 29 3.49 -7.97 -0.34
C ALA A 29 2.30 -7.45 -1.17
N GLU A 30 1.07 -7.70 -0.72
CA GLU A 30 -0.14 -7.16 -1.34
C GLU A 30 -0.17 -5.63 -1.25
N LEU A 31 0.26 -5.03 -0.13
CA LEU A 31 0.35 -3.58 0.03
C LEU A 31 1.31 -2.95 -0.98
N LEU A 32 2.50 -3.53 -1.17
CA LEU A 32 3.47 -3.08 -2.18
C LEU A 32 2.90 -3.18 -3.59
N PHE A 33 2.23 -4.30 -3.89
CA PHE A 33 1.57 -4.50 -5.18
C PHE A 33 0.46 -3.46 -5.43
N ILE A 34 -0.46 -3.28 -4.48
CA ILE A 34 -1.56 -2.32 -4.57
C ILE A 34 -1.02 -0.89 -4.68
N GLY A 35 -0.04 -0.53 -3.86
CA GLY A 35 0.62 0.77 -3.91
C GLY A 35 1.20 1.09 -5.28
N ASN A 36 1.82 0.09 -5.93
CA ASN A 36 2.28 0.20 -7.31
C ASN A 36 1.12 0.39 -8.32
N GLN A 37 -0.01 -0.30 -8.15
CA GLN A 37 -1.18 -0.09 -9.02
C GLN A 37 -1.70 1.35 -8.93
N TYR A 38 -1.79 1.92 -7.73
CA TYR A 38 -2.19 3.32 -7.56
C TYR A 38 -1.15 4.30 -8.11
N ARG A 39 0.15 4.04 -7.89
CA ARG A 39 1.23 4.86 -8.47
C ARG A 39 1.13 4.93 -9.99
N LEU A 40 0.96 3.77 -10.64
CA LEU A 40 0.77 3.69 -12.09
C LEU A 40 -0.50 4.40 -12.55
N ALA A 41 -1.62 4.20 -11.86
CA ALA A 41 -2.90 4.83 -12.19
C ALA A 41 -2.85 6.36 -12.06
N ILE A 42 -2.29 6.89 -10.97
CA ILE A 42 -2.14 8.34 -10.76
C ILE A 42 -1.19 8.93 -11.80
N THR A 43 -0.08 8.25 -12.10
CA THR A 43 0.88 8.70 -13.13
C THR A 43 0.20 8.79 -14.50
N SER A 44 -0.50 7.73 -14.91
CA SER A 44 -1.17 7.69 -16.21
C SER A 44 -2.35 8.68 -16.29
N PHE A 45 -3.08 8.89 -15.19
CA PHE A 45 -4.10 9.95 -15.09
C PHE A 45 -3.48 11.33 -15.29
N TYR A 46 -2.38 11.63 -14.57
CA TYR A 46 -1.70 12.92 -14.67
C TYR A 46 -1.19 13.18 -16.10
N LEU A 47 -0.56 12.19 -16.72
CA LEU A 47 -0.08 12.28 -18.11
C LEU A 47 -1.23 12.47 -19.11
N SER A 48 -2.43 11.96 -18.82
CA SER A 48 -3.59 12.06 -19.72
C SER A 48 -4.41 13.33 -19.52
N MET A 49 -4.49 13.85 -18.28
CA MET A 49 -5.40 14.94 -17.90
C MET A 49 -4.66 16.25 -17.59
N GLY A 50 -3.33 16.22 -17.43
CA GLY A 50 -2.52 17.37 -17.04
C GLY A 50 -2.74 17.84 -15.59
N ARG A 51 -3.50 17.08 -14.78
CA ARG A 51 -3.77 17.35 -13.37
C ARG A 51 -3.80 16.07 -12.55
N PHE A 52 -3.66 16.19 -11.24
CA PHE A 52 -3.86 15.06 -10.32
C PHE A 52 -5.35 14.78 -10.10
N PRO A 53 -5.70 13.51 -9.81
CA PRO A 53 -7.06 13.17 -9.44
C PRO A 53 -7.41 13.77 -8.07
N THR A 54 -8.63 14.26 -7.88
CA THR A 54 -9.06 14.80 -6.58
C THR A 54 -9.62 13.72 -5.66
N THR A 55 -10.14 12.64 -6.26
CA THR A 55 -10.68 11.45 -5.58
C THR A 55 -10.21 10.18 -6.28
N LEU A 56 -10.30 9.03 -5.60
CA LEU A 56 -9.86 7.75 -6.20
C LEU A 56 -10.83 7.26 -7.28
N GLU A 57 -12.10 7.65 -7.21
CA GLU A 57 -13.15 7.28 -8.18
C GLU A 57 -12.83 7.82 -9.58
N GLU A 58 -12.15 8.98 -9.66
CA GLU A 58 -11.66 9.50 -10.94
C GLU A 58 -10.72 8.50 -11.63
N LEU A 59 -9.96 7.67 -10.89
CA LEU A 59 -9.09 6.66 -11.49
C LEU A 59 -9.86 5.49 -12.12
N LEU A 60 -11.13 5.28 -11.75
CA LEU A 60 -11.95 4.20 -12.33
C LEU A 60 -12.54 4.57 -13.68
N ASN A 61 -13.06 5.79 -13.81
CA ASN A 61 -13.93 6.18 -14.92
C ASN A 61 -13.64 7.62 -15.40
N SER A 62 -12.37 8.00 -15.57
CA SER A 62 -12.04 9.30 -16.17
C SER A 62 -11.87 9.18 -17.67
N THR A 63 -12.77 9.84 -18.39
CA THR A 63 -12.71 10.00 -19.85
C THR A 63 -12.05 11.33 -20.20
N PRO A 64 -10.93 11.32 -20.93
CA PRO A 64 -10.43 12.53 -21.58
C PRO A 64 -11.33 12.96 -22.76
N LYS A 65 -12.05 11.99 -23.37
CA LYS A 65 -13.02 12.17 -24.45
C LYS A 65 -14.15 11.15 -24.29
N ALA A 66 -15.39 11.54 -24.62
CA ALA A 66 -16.59 10.72 -24.48
C ALA A 66 -16.49 9.35 -25.19
N ASP A 67 -15.74 9.27 -26.29
CA ASP A 67 -15.69 8.09 -27.16
C ASP A 67 -14.55 7.10 -26.85
N GLN A 68 -13.72 7.36 -25.82
CA GLN A 68 -12.63 6.46 -25.42
C GLN A 68 -12.57 6.31 -23.90
N PRO A 69 -13.39 5.42 -23.30
CA PRO A 69 -13.30 5.13 -21.88
C PRO A 69 -11.90 4.60 -21.55
N ARG A 70 -11.13 5.40 -20.78
CA ARG A 70 -9.86 4.98 -20.21
C ARG A 70 -10.04 4.72 -18.72
N ARG A 71 -9.64 3.54 -18.31
CA ARG A 71 -9.68 3.10 -16.92
C ARG A 71 -8.25 3.04 -16.42
N PHE A 72 -7.88 3.98 -15.55
CA PHE A 72 -6.53 4.04 -14.99
C PHE A 72 -6.32 3.00 -13.89
N LEU A 73 -7.40 2.62 -13.19
CA LEU A 73 -7.39 1.64 -12.11
C LEU A 73 -8.51 0.60 -12.25
N ARG A 74 -8.19 -0.68 -12.04
CA ARG A 74 -9.12 -1.81 -12.20
C ARG A 74 -10.21 -1.91 -11.14
N ARG A 75 -10.04 -1.29 -9.98
CA ARG A 75 -11.01 -1.18 -8.87
C ARG A 75 -10.37 -0.36 -7.77
N ILE A 76 -11.17 0.21 -6.87
CA ILE A 76 -10.63 0.70 -5.61
C ILE A 76 -10.24 -0.52 -4.78
N TYR A 77 -8.95 -0.66 -4.51
CA TYR A 77 -8.42 -1.72 -3.66
C TYR A 77 -8.63 -1.35 -2.19
N ARG A 78 -8.87 -2.36 -1.36
CA ARG A 78 -8.83 -2.21 0.09
C ARG A 78 -7.38 -2.19 0.56
N ASP A 79 -7.10 -1.44 1.61
CA ASP A 79 -5.83 -1.50 2.32
C ASP A 79 -5.71 -2.88 3.01
N PRO A 80 -4.76 -3.74 2.59
CA PRO A 80 -4.65 -5.10 3.12
C PRO A 80 -4.21 -5.12 4.59
N MET A 81 -3.59 -4.04 5.09
CA MET A 81 -3.17 -3.94 6.48
C MET A 81 -4.33 -3.61 7.41
N THR A 82 -5.25 -2.74 6.99
CA THR A 82 -6.41 -2.33 7.80
C THR A 82 -7.70 -3.07 7.46
N GLY A 83 -7.77 -3.69 6.28
CA GLY A 83 -8.97 -4.37 5.74
C GLY A 83 -10.05 -3.41 5.21
N LYS A 84 -9.82 -2.10 5.26
CA LYS A 84 -10.77 -1.05 4.87
C LYS A 84 -10.48 -0.51 3.48
N ALA A 85 -11.45 0.13 2.84
CA ALA A 85 -11.23 0.86 1.58
C ALA A 85 -10.64 2.26 1.78
N ASP A 86 -10.36 2.64 3.03
CA ASP A 86 -9.85 3.96 3.38
C ASP A 86 -8.33 4.02 3.21
N TRP A 87 -7.86 5.08 2.56
CA TRP A 87 -6.45 5.33 2.30
C TRP A 87 -6.02 6.71 2.80
N GLY A 88 -4.77 6.80 3.24
CA GLY A 88 -4.11 8.08 3.41
C GLY A 88 -3.70 8.64 2.05
N PHE A 89 -3.82 9.96 1.88
CA PHE A 89 -3.46 10.64 0.62
C PHE A 89 -2.27 11.56 0.83
N VAL A 90 -1.29 11.45 -0.07
CA VAL A 90 -0.29 12.50 -0.25
C VAL A 90 -0.88 13.46 -1.28
N ARG A 91 -1.11 14.71 -0.89
CA ARG A 91 -1.69 15.73 -1.75
C ARG A 91 -0.64 16.73 -2.21
N ASN A 92 -0.79 17.22 -3.43
CA ASN A 92 -0.03 18.36 -3.91
C ASN A 92 -0.61 19.68 -3.33
N PRO A 93 0.05 20.83 -3.51
CA PRO A 93 -0.45 22.12 -3.01
C PRO A 93 -1.84 22.52 -3.53
N SER A 94 -2.24 22.04 -4.70
CA SER A 94 -3.57 22.26 -5.29
C SER A 94 -4.65 21.31 -4.76
N GLY A 95 -4.30 20.39 -3.84
CA GLY A 95 -5.22 19.43 -3.22
C GLY A 95 -5.42 18.12 -3.99
N GLY A 96 -4.79 17.93 -5.15
CA GLY A 96 -4.85 16.70 -5.93
C GLY A 96 -3.99 15.58 -5.33
N ILE A 97 -4.42 14.34 -5.49
CA ILE A 97 -3.78 13.14 -4.95
C ILE A 97 -2.57 12.77 -5.81
N GLN A 98 -1.36 12.97 -5.27
CA GLN A 98 -0.09 12.59 -5.92
C GLN A 98 0.46 11.23 -5.43
N GLY A 99 -0.18 10.66 -4.42
CA GLY A 99 0.18 9.35 -3.89
C GLY A 99 -0.73 8.90 -2.76
N ILE A 100 -0.54 7.66 -2.34
CA ILE A 100 -1.33 7.03 -1.27
C ILE A 100 -0.44 6.38 -0.23
N TYR A 101 -0.99 6.07 0.94
CA TYR A 101 -0.33 5.26 1.97
C TYR A 101 -1.36 4.54 2.85
N SER A 102 -0.98 3.41 3.43
CA SER A 102 -1.83 2.67 4.37
C SER A 102 -2.05 3.48 5.65
N LEU A 103 -3.25 3.40 6.23
CA LEU A 103 -3.51 4.04 7.54
C LEU A 103 -3.00 3.22 8.72
N SER A 104 -2.38 2.06 8.47
CA SER A 104 -1.83 1.19 9.50
C SER A 104 -0.63 1.83 10.21
N THR A 105 -0.63 1.74 11.54
CA THR A 105 0.47 2.16 12.42
C THR A 105 1.41 1.02 12.78
N LEU A 106 1.15 -0.19 12.25
CA LEU A 106 1.98 -1.37 12.48
C LEU A 106 3.35 -1.21 11.81
N THR A 107 4.38 -1.78 12.43
CA THR A 107 5.76 -1.73 11.91
C THR A 107 5.97 -2.66 10.72
N PRO A 108 6.57 -2.21 9.61
CA PRO A 108 6.84 -3.09 8.48
C PRO A 108 7.79 -4.24 8.83
N ILE A 109 7.55 -5.41 8.24
CA ILE A 109 8.45 -6.57 8.35
C ILE A 109 9.64 -6.35 7.43
N LYS A 110 9.41 -5.90 6.19
CA LYS A 110 10.48 -5.51 5.27
C LYS A 110 11.09 -4.19 5.70
N GLN A 111 12.36 -4.24 6.05
CA GLN A 111 13.13 -3.07 6.49
C GLN A 111 14.19 -2.63 5.48
N SER A 112 14.53 -3.47 4.49
CA SER A 112 15.60 -3.21 3.51
C SER A 112 15.40 -3.99 2.20
N LYS A 113 16.35 -3.81 1.26
CA LYS A 113 16.37 -4.44 -0.07
C LYS A 113 15.09 -4.13 -0.87
N PHE A 114 14.65 -2.88 -0.81
CA PHE A 114 13.56 -2.39 -1.66
C PHE A 114 14.07 -2.18 -3.08
N GLU A 115 13.14 -2.23 -4.04
CA GLU A 115 13.41 -1.74 -5.38
C GLU A 115 13.69 -0.23 -5.34
N THR A 116 14.37 0.30 -6.36
CA THR A 116 14.75 1.72 -6.41
C THR A 116 13.57 2.66 -6.18
N ILE A 117 12.40 2.32 -6.75
CA ILE A 117 11.16 3.12 -6.64
C ILE A 117 10.58 3.18 -5.22
N ASP A 118 10.95 2.22 -4.37
CA ASP A 118 10.48 2.07 -2.99
C ASP A 118 11.63 2.23 -1.98
N SER A 119 12.80 2.72 -2.42
CA SER A 119 13.99 2.88 -1.58
C SER A 119 13.75 3.72 -0.33
N ALA A 120 12.88 4.72 -0.42
CA ALA A 120 12.46 5.59 0.68
C ALA A 120 11.74 4.86 1.83
N PHE A 121 11.31 3.61 1.63
CA PHE A 121 10.63 2.82 2.66
C PHE A 121 11.60 2.14 3.64
N THR A 122 12.89 2.12 3.31
CA THR A 122 13.94 1.53 4.14
C THR A 122 13.93 2.13 5.54
N GLY A 123 13.90 1.28 6.56
CA GLY A 123 13.92 1.71 7.97
C GLY A 123 12.62 2.35 8.49
N SER A 124 11.53 2.34 7.72
CA SER A 124 10.25 2.90 8.17
C SER A 124 9.72 2.22 9.42
N LEU A 125 9.20 3.01 10.35
CA LEU A 125 8.67 2.54 11.63
C LEU A 125 7.21 2.08 11.53
N LYS A 126 6.47 2.59 10.53
CA LYS A 126 5.05 2.29 10.30
C LYS A 126 4.73 2.12 8.82
N TYR A 127 3.73 1.31 8.49
CA TYR A 127 3.22 1.23 7.10
C TYR A 127 2.65 2.56 6.59
N SER A 128 2.22 3.45 7.49
CA SER A 128 1.81 4.79 7.13
C SER A 128 2.95 5.67 6.61
N ASP A 129 4.21 5.29 6.82
CA ASP A 129 5.38 5.98 6.27
C ASP A 129 5.69 5.53 4.84
N TRP A 130 5.14 4.40 4.39
CA TRP A 130 5.27 3.93 3.02
C TRP A 130 4.36 4.75 2.09
N LYS A 131 4.89 5.88 1.61
CA LYS A 131 4.22 6.78 0.69
C LYS A 131 4.43 6.34 -0.76
N PHE A 132 3.42 5.73 -1.36
CA PHE A 132 3.41 5.39 -2.78
C PHE A 132 3.08 6.63 -3.61
N VAL A 133 4.09 7.47 -3.83
CA VAL A 133 4.00 8.67 -4.65
C VAL A 133 4.50 8.43 -6.07
N ILE A 134 4.04 9.24 -7.01
CA ILE A 134 4.63 9.27 -8.36
C ILE A 134 6.11 9.67 -8.29
N SER A 135 6.93 9.13 -9.18
CA SER A 135 8.35 9.50 -9.29
C SER A 135 8.49 10.95 -9.75
N GLY A 136 9.18 11.79 -8.96
CA GLY A 136 9.46 13.19 -9.27
C GLY A 136 8.77 14.23 -8.39
N ALA A 137 7.87 13.84 -7.49
CA ALA A 137 7.33 14.75 -6.48
C ALA A 137 8.21 14.73 -5.22
N PRO A 138 8.74 15.88 -4.73
CA PRO A 138 9.40 15.91 -3.44
C PRO A 138 8.40 15.50 -2.35
N VAL A 139 8.66 14.37 -1.70
CA VAL A 139 7.96 14.01 -0.46
C VAL A 139 8.50 14.94 0.60
N ILE A 140 7.81 16.07 0.83
CA ILE A 140 8.12 16.92 1.98
C ILE A 140 7.60 16.18 3.21
N THR A 141 8.49 15.40 3.82
CA THR A 141 8.29 14.87 5.16
C THR A 141 8.43 16.04 6.13
N ARG A 142 7.35 16.39 6.84
CA ARG A 142 7.39 17.34 7.96
C ARG A 142 7.66 16.59 9.26
#